data_AF-A0A7Y2BQZ9-F1
#
_entry.id   AF-A0A7Y2BQZ9-F1
#
_cell.length_a   1.000
_cell.length_b   1.000
_cell.length_c   1.000
_cell.angle_alpha   90.00
_cell.angle_beta   90.00
_cell.angle_gamma   90.00
#
_symmetry.space_group_name_H-M   'P 1'
#
loop_
_entity.id
_entity.type
_entity.pdbx_description
1 polymer ?
#
loop_
_entity_poly.entity_id
_entity_poly.type
_entity_poly.pdbx_seq_one_letter_code
_entity_poly.pdbx_strand_id
1 'polypeptide(L)'
;MAGTQYRGSEIKDVDQFLDDAAGLDSEREKEIGQHIGYRYDVNLVPDYTKLTPYLKDYMEFMGWEDLNWLEDVHMGYEEGEAAIFDRNINGWVRIPDSVELPKNQQDRDMIARELLLKWQMSPDHPMVVLNKAYRKF
;
A
#
# COMPACT_ATOMS: atom_id res chain seq x y z
N MET A 1 21.09 4.38 -3.59
CA MET A 1 20.74 4.50 -5.03
C MET A 1 19.73 3.40 -5.29
N ALA A 2 18.43 3.75 -5.25
CA ALA A 2 17.33 2.79 -5.40
C ALA A 2 17.34 2.21 -6.83
N GLY A 3 17.14 0.90 -6.94
CA GLY A 3 17.27 0.14 -8.17
C GLY A 3 16.35 0.64 -9.29
N THR A 4 16.94 0.90 -10.45
CA THR A 4 16.30 1.44 -11.65
C THR A 4 15.60 0.39 -12.49
N GLN A 5 15.34 -0.84 -12.00
CA GLN A 5 14.86 -1.93 -12.86
C GLN A 5 13.66 -2.70 -12.29
N TYR A 6 12.69 -2.96 -13.17
CA TYR A 6 11.54 -3.82 -12.95
C TYR A 6 11.31 -4.69 -14.20
N ARG A 7 11.29 -6.03 -14.04
CA ARG A 7 11.08 -7.02 -15.12
C ARG A 7 12.05 -6.92 -16.32
N GLY A 8 13.29 -6.48 -16.13
CA GLY A 8 14.23 -6.26 -17.25
C GLY A 8 13.95 -4.98 -18.06
N SER A 9 13.02 -4.15 -17.61
CA SER A 9 12.76 -2.80 -18.10
C SER A 9 13.12 -1.79 -17.02
N GLU A 10 13.76 -0.68 -17.39
CA GLU A 10 14.09 0.37 -16.44
C GLU A 10 12.82 1.08 -15.95
N ILE A 11 12.67 1.29 -14.63
CA ILE A 11 11.65 2.19 -14.10
C ILE A 11 12.11 3.61 -14.42
N LYS A 12 11.41 4.27 -15.35
CA LYS A 12 11.82 5.59 -15.86
C LYS A 12 11.24 6.73 -15.03
N ASP A 13 10.08 6.52 -14.40
CA ASP A 13 9.35 7.58 -13.69
C ASP A 13 8.53 7.03 -12.50
N VAL A 14 8.31 7.88 -11.50
CA VAL A 14 7.46 7.62 -10.32
C VAL A 14 5.99 7.46 -10.71
N ASP A 15 5.59 8.14 -11.79
CA ASP A 15 4.23 8.07 -12.34
C ASP A 15 4.11 7.04 -13.47
N GLN A 16 5.12 6.19 -13.71
CA GLN A 16 5.08 5.17 -14.77
C GLN A 16 3.82 4.28 -14.70
N PHE A 17 3.36 3.92 -13.51
CA PHE A 17 2.14 3.11 -13.33
C PHE A 17 0.84 3.92 -13.48
N LEU A 18 0.92 5.24 -13.39
CA LEU A 18 -0.15 6.21 -13.68
C LEU A 18 -0.25 6.43 -15.20
N ASP A 19 0.89 6.52 -15.88
CA ASP A 19 0.99 6.69 -17.33
C ASP A 19 0.61 5.40 -18.06
N ASP A 20 0.92 4.24 -17.47
CA ASP A 20 0.49 2.91 -17.92
C ASP A 20 -0.90 2.54 -17.36
N ALA A 21 -1.80 3.50 -17.10
CA ALA A 21 -3.13 3.28 -16.47
C ALA A 21 -4.06 2.29 -17.20
N ALA A 22 -3.81 1.98 -18.49
CA ALA A 22 -4.46 0.86 -19.17
C ALA A 22 -4.13 -0.50 -18.52
N GLY A 23 -3.11 -0.51 -17.66
CA GLY A 23 -2.96 -1.35 -16.48
C GLY A 23 -2.29 -2.67 -16.75
N LEU A 24 -2.63 -3.36 -17.83
CA LEU A 24 -2.30 -4.77 -18.01
C LEU A 24 -2.21 -5.06 -19.52
N ASP A 25 -1.00 -5.27 -20.04
CA ASP A 25 -0.73 -5.52 -21.46
C ASP A 25 -1.30 -6.86 -21.94
N SER A 26 -1.58 -7.80 -21.03
CA SER A 26 -2.05 -9.14 -21.35
C SER A 26 -3.38 -9.50 -20.68
N GLU A 27 -4.22 -10.24 -21.42
CA GLU A 27 -5.48 -10.84 -20.92
C GLU A 27 -5.26 -11.62 -19.61
N ARG A 28 -4.10 -12.29 -19.50
CA ARG A 28 -3.71 -13.05 -18.31
C ARG A 28 -3.54 -12.17 -17.08
N GLU A 29 -2.90 -11.01 -17.22
CA GLU A 29 -2.71 -10.09 -16.10
C GLU A 29 -4.02 -9.46 -15.65
N LYS A 30 -5.00 -9.27 -16.56
CA LYS A 30 -6.38 -8.87 -16.22
C LYS A 30 -7.12 -9.94 -15.42
N GLU A 31 -6.89 -11.21 -15.72
CA GLU A 31 -7.57 -12.34 -15.07
C GLU A 31 -7.00 -12.65 -13.67
N ILE A 32 -5.69 -12.47 -13.48
CA ILE A 32 -4.99 -12.81 -12.22
C ILE A 32 -4.64 -11.59 -11.35
N GLY A 33 -4.87 -10.37 -11.85
CA GLY A 33 -4.39 -9.13 -11.23
C GLY A 33 -2.92 -8.83 -11.53
N GLN A 34 -2.49 -7.60 -11.24
CA GLN A 34 -1.13 -7.14 -11.50
C GLN A 34 -0.11 -7.96 -10.68
N HIS A 35 0.77 -8.70 -11.36
CA HIS A 35 1.79 -9.51 -10.68
C HIS A 35 2.98 -8.62 -10.30
N ILE A 36 3.03 -8.20 -9.03
CA ILE A 36 4.18 -7.45 -8.50
C ILE A 36 5.32 -8.45 -8.27
N GLY A 37 6.44 -8.30 -8.98
CA GLY A 37 7.59 -9.19 -8.83
C GLY A 37 8.20 -9.13 -7.43
N TYR A 38 8.83 -10.23 -6.97
CA TYR A 38 9.64 -10.23 -5.75
C TYR A 38 10.77 -9.20 -5.90
N ARG A 39 10.69 -8.08 -5.17
CA ARG A 39 11.83 -7.18 -4.99
C ARG A 39 12.76 -7.83 -3.96
N TYR A 40 14.03 -8.01 -4.31
CA TYR A 40 15.09 -8.02 -3.32
C TYR A 40 15.29 -6.57 -2.88
N ASP A 41 14.59 -6.21 -1.82
CA ASP A 41 14.35 -4.82 -1.46
C ASP A 41 15.42 -4.33 -0.48
N VAL A 42 16.34 -3.51 -1.02
CA VAL A 42 17.40 -2.85 -0.25
C VAL A 42 16.93 -1.48 0.27
N ASN A 43 15.67 -1.12 0.03
CA ASN A 43 14.98 0.07 0.57
C ASN A 43 13.87 -0.30 1.59
N LEU A 44 13.83 -1.56 2.08
CA LEU A 44 12.84 -2.08 3.03
C LEU A 44 12.78 -1.33 4.36
N VAL A 45 13.82 -0.59 4.72
CA VAL A 45 13.80 0.15 5.98
C VAL A 45 13.03 1.44 5.74
N PRO A 46 11.81 1.60 6.30
CA PRO A 46 11.10 2.86 6.21
C PRO A 46 11.99 3.98 6.75
N ASP A 47 12.12 5.07 6.01
CA ASP A 47 12.75 6.27 6.56
C ASP A 47 11.81 6.82 7.63
N TYR A 48 12.14 6.54 8.89
CA TYR A 48 11.31 6.92 10.02
C TYR A 48 11.18 8.44 10.18
N THR A 49 12.03 9.23 9.52
CA THR A 49 11.86 10.69 9.48
C THR A 49 10.60 11.10 8.71
N LYS A 50 10.13 10.24 7.80
CA LYS A 50 8.94 10.43 6.97
C LYS A 50 7.67 9.80 7.54
N LEU A 51 7.72 9.24 8.74
CA LEU A 51 6.52 8.74 9.40
C LEU A 51 5.48 9.86 9.51
N THR A 52 4.26 9.53 9.12
CA THR A 52 3.12 10.40 9.36
C THR A 52 2.87 10.51 10.87
N PRO A 53 2.24 11.60 11.36
CA PRO A 53 1.90 11.73 12.77
C PRO A 53 1.11 10.52 13.30
N TYR A 54 0.15 10.02 12.51
CA TYR A 54 -0.64 8.85 12.88
C TYR A 54 0.21 7.59 13.07
N LEU A 55 1.18 7.33 12.19
CA LEU A 55 2.05 6.17 12.31
C LEU A 55 2.98 6.27 13.53
N LYS A 56 3.41 7.48 13.90
CA LYS A 56 4.18 7.70 15.14
C LYS A 56 3.34 7.35 16.37
N ASP A 57 2.12 7.89 16.44
CA ASP A 57 1.18 7.61 17.54
C ASP A 57 0.83 6.11 17.61
N TYR A 58 0.67 5.46 16.45
CA TYR A 58 0.42 4.03 16.36
C TYR A 58 1.59 3.21 16.94
N MET A 59 2.83 3.52 16.57
CA MET A 59 4.01 2.82 17.11
C MET A 59 4.12 3.01 18.63
N GLU A 60 3.88 4.24 19.11
CA GLU A 60 3.90 4.54 20.55
C GLU A 60 2.81 3.75 21.29
N PHE A 61 1.58 3.74 20.77
CA PHE A 61 0.46 3.01 21.36
C PHE A 61 0.71 1.49 21.42
N MET A 62 1.29 0.93 20.36
CA MET A 62 1.60 -0.51 20.30
C MET A 62 2.85 -0.88 21.10
N GLY A 63 3.69 0.09 21.47
CA GLY A 63 4.98 -0.15 22.11
C GLY A 63 5.97 -0.83 21.16
N TRP A 64 5.92 -0.50 19.87
CA TRP A 64 6.76 -1.10 18.83
C TRP A 64 7.89 -0.17 18.40
N GLU A 65 9.04 -0.76 18.09
CA GLU A 65 10.23 -0.02 17.64
C GLU A 65 10.26 0.20 16.11
N ASP A 66 9.47 -0.57 15.35
CA ASP A 66 9.44 -0.52 13.89
C ASP A 66 8.02 -0.75 13.30
N LEU A 67 7.94 -0.66 11.96
CA LEU A 67 6.74 -0.94 11.15
C LEU A 67 7.00 -2.03 10.13
N ASN A 68 7.89 -2.99 10.43
CA ASN A 68 8.31 -4.01 9.45
C ASN A 68 7.13 -4.85 8.94
N TRP A 69 6.10 -5.09 9.76
CA TRP A 69 4.90 -5.82 9.32
C TRP A 69 4.08 -5.08 8.24
N LEU A 70 4.32 -3.78 8.05
CA LEU A 70 3.74 -2.95 6.98
C LEU A 70 4.71 -2.75 5.80
N GLU A 71 5.87 -3.42 5.77
CA GLU A 71 6.88 -3.24 4.73
C GLU A 71 6.31 -3.51 3.33
N ASP A 72 5.44 -4.52 3.26
CA ASP A 72 4.82 -5.03 2.04
C ASP A 72 3.52 -4.28 1.64
N VAL A 73 3.17 -3.21 2.37
CA VAL A 73 2.06 -2.31 2.06
C VAL A 73 2.57 -1.09 1.33
N HIS A 74 2.04 -0.82 0.14
CA HIS A 74 2.48 0.30 -0.70
C HIS A 74 1.33 0.95 -1.47
N MET A 75 1.60 2.15 -1.97
CA MET A 75 0.69 2.82 -2.89
C MET A 75 0.82 2.18 -4.28
N GLY A 76 -0.31 1.77 -4.85
CA GLY A 76 -0.41 1.31 -6.23
C GLY A 76 -1.62 1.93 -6.92
N TYR A 77 -2.01 1.34 -8.05
CA TYR A 77 -3.14 1.79 -8.85
C TYR A 77 -3.99 0.59 -9.29
N GLU A 78 -5.30 0.70 -9.13
CA GLU A 78 -6.28 -0.25 -9.62
C GLU A 78 -7.19 0.46 -10.62
N GLU A 79 -7.20 0.01 -11.89
CA GLU A 79 -7.99 0.63 -12.97
C GLU A 79 -7.75 2.14 -13.16
N GLY A 80 -6.52 2.60 -12.91
CA GLY A 80 -6.13 4.01 -12.99
C GLY A 80 -6.42 4.83 -11.73
N GLU A 81 -7.10 4.25 -10.74
CA GLU A 81 -7.40 4.90 -9.47
C GLU A 81 -6.37 4.53 -8.41
N ALA A 82 -6.03 5.49 -7.56
CA ALA A 82 -5.10 5.26 -6.45
C ALA A 82 -5.66 4.23 -5.48
N ALA A 83 -4.85 3.21 -5.17
CA ALA A 83 -5.25 2.15 -4.27
C ALA A 83 -4.08 1.68 -3.40
N ILE A 84 -4.41 1.31 -2.16
CA ILE A 84 -3.49 0.64 -1.27
C ILE A 84 -3.38 -0.81 -1.72
N PHE A 85 -2.17 -1.28 -1.95
CA PHE A 85 -1.91 -2.70 -2.14
C PHE A 85 -1.33 -3.30 -0.87
N ASP A 86 -2.01 -4.32 -0.34
CA ASP A 86 -1.51 -5.15 0.74
C ASP A 86 -1.13 -6.52 0.19
N ARG A 87 0.17 -6.79 0.11
CA ARG A 87 0.70 -8.05 -0.40
C ARG A 87 0.38 -9.23 0.51
N ASN A 88 0.23 -9.03 1.82
CA ASN A 88 0.01 -10.13 2.77
C ASN A 88 -1.27 -10.90 2.46
N ILE A 89 -2.28 -10.19 1.96
CA ILE A 89 -3.58 -10.75 1.58
C ILE A 89 -3.82 -10.70 0.07
N ASN A 90 -2.85 -10.22 -0.72
CA ASN A 90 -2.98 -9.93 -2.15
C ASN A 90 -4.24 -9.11 -2.47
N GLY A 91 -4.45 -8.04 -1.70
CA GLY A 91 -5.68 -7.26 -1.71
C GLY A 91 -5.44 -5.80 -2.11
N TRP A 92 -6.49 -5.19 -2.66
CA TRP A 92 -6.52 -3.78 -3.06
C TRP A 92 -7.60 -3.04 -2.29
N VAL A 93 -7.29 -1.84 -1.81
CA VAL A 93 -8.25 -0.92 -1.18
C VAL A 93 -8.16 0.43 -1.87
N ARG A 94 -9.18 0.80 -2.65
CA ARG A 94 -9.23 2.10 -3.32
C ARG A 94 -9.29 3.25 -2.32
N ILE A 95 -8.59 4.32 -2.64
CA ILE A 95 -8.56 5.56 -1.88
C ILE A 95 -9.45 6.58 -2.59
N PRO A 96 -10.21 7.43 -1.87
CA PRO A 96 -10.98 8.49 -2.50
C PRO A 96 -10.11 9.48 -3.28
N ASP A 97 -10.59 9.91 -4.45
CA ASP A 97 -9.90 10.84 -5.36
C ASP A 97 -9.59 12.21 -4.72
N SER A 98 -10.28 12.53 -3.61
CA SER A 98 -10.03 13.73 -2.81
C SER A 98 -8.70 13.71 -2.06
N VAL A 99 -8.03 12.57 -1.96
CA VAL A 99 -6.73 12.43 -1.28
C VAL A 99 -5.61 12.84 -2.22
N GLU A 100 -4.96 13.96 -1.93
CA GLU A 100 -3.77 14.39 -2.67
C GLU A 100 -2.58 13.48 -2.38
N LEU A 101 -2.02 12.87 -3.43
CA LEU A 101 -0.86 12.01 -3.31
C LEU A 101 0.45 12.81 -3.41
N PRO A 102 1.42 12.56 -2.52
CA PRO A 102 2.77 13.12 -2.62
C PRO A 102 3.45 12.73 -3.92
N LYS A 103 4.44 13.52 -4.38
CA LYS A 103 5.24 13.21 -5.58
C LYS A 103 6.37 12.21 -5.34
N ASN A 104 6.62 11.83 -4.09
CA ASN A 104 7.70 10.91 -3.71
C ASN A 104 7.11 9.57 -3.30
N GLN A 105 7.69 8.48 -3.81
CA GLN A 105 7.21 7.11 -3.56
C GLN A 105 7.13 6.78 -2.07
N GLN A 106 8.15 7.15 -1.29
CA GLN A 106 8.19 6.81 0.13
C GLN A 106 7.07 7.50 0.91
N ASP A 107 6.77 8.75 0.58
CA ASP A 107 5.66 9.48 1.19
C ASP A 107 4.31 8.86 0.81
N ARG A 108 4.15 8.42 -0.45
CA ARG A 108 2.97 7.67 -0.90
C ARG A 108 2.80 6.37 -0.10
N ASP A 109 3.88 5.63 0.10
CA ASP A 109 3.84 4.36 0.85
C ASP A 109 3.54 4.58 2.34
N MET A 110 4.02 5.67 2.95
CA MET A 110 3.64 6.04 4.32
C MET A 110 2.15 6.36 4.44
N ILE A 111 1.58 7.07 3.46
CA ILE A 111 0.14 7.33 3.42
C ILE A 111 -0.65 6.03 3.20
N ALA A 112 -0.19 5.14 2.32
CA ALA A 112 -0.83 3.83 2.12
C ALA A 112 -0.92 3.03 3.43
N ARG A 113 0.19 2.97 4.18
CA ARG A 113 0.26 2.31 5.49
C ARG A 113 -0.70 2.93 6.52
N GLU A 114 -0.71 4.26 6.61
CA GLU A 114 -1.63 4.98 7.48
C GLU A 114 -3.09 4.72 7.13
N LEU A 115 -3.45 4.81 5.85
CA LEU A 115 -4.82 4.64 5.39
C LEU A 115 -5.32 3.20 5.62
N LEU A 116 -4.46 2.20 5.40
CA LEU A 116 -4.79 0.81 5.68
C LEU A 116 -5.11 0.62 7.16
N LEU A 117 -4.26 1.15 8.05
CA LEU A 117 -4.47 1.09 9.49
C LEU A 117 -5.76 1.78 9.91
N LYS A 118 -6.02 2.99 9.41
CA LYS A 118 -7.26 3.73 9.69
C LYS A 118 -8.48 2.95 9.23
N TRP A 119 -8.40 2.29 8.07
CA TRP A 119 -9.49 1.46 7.56
C TRP A 119 -9.71 0.22 8.43
N GLN A 120 -8.65 -0.53 8.75
CA GLN A 120 -8.73 -1.74 9.59
C GLN A 120 -9.24 -1.44 11.00
N MET A 121 -8.87 -0.30 11.57
CA MET A 121 -9.25 0.13 12.91
C MET A 121 -10.57 0.93 12.94
N SER A 122 -11.19 1.15 11.78
CA SER A 122 -12.43 1.93 11.67
C SER A 122 -13.57 1.25 12.44
N PRO A 123 -14.38 2.01 13.20
CA PRO A 123 -15.60 1.45 13.81
C PRO A 123 -16.62 0.95 12.77
N ASP A 124 -16.54 1.46 11.53
CA ASP A 124 -17.39 1.08 10.40
C ASP A 124 -16.81 -0.11 9.61
N HIS A 125 -15.68 -0.67 10.04
CA HIS A 125 -15.06 -1.81 9.37
C HIS A 125 -16.00 -3.03 9.37
N PRO A 126 -16.15 -3.78 8.26
CA PRO A 126 -17.11 -4.90 8.16
C PRO A 126 -16.93 -5.96 9.25
N MET A 127 -15.71 -6.18 9.72
CA MET A 127 -15.43 -7.13 10.80
C MET A 127 -16.08 -6.73 12.14
N VAL A 128 -16.35 -5.44 12.38
CA VAL A 128 -17.10 -4.98 13.57
C VAL A 128 -18.54 -5.50 13.52
N VAL A 129 -19.18 -5.43 12.35
CA VAL A 129 -20.53 -5.96 12.13
C VAL A 129 -20.56 -7.48 12.29
N LEU A 130 -19.60 -8.17 11.68
CA LEU A 130 -19.49 -9.63 11.78
C LEU A 130 -19.21 -10.08 13.22
N ASN A 131 -18.35 -9.38 13.96
CA ASN A 131 -18.09 -9.66 15.37
C ASN A 131 -19.38 -9.52 16.19
N LYS A 132 -20.14 -8.43 16.03
CA LYS A 132 -21.43 -8.24 16.71
C LYS A 132 -22.44 -9.35 16.39
N ALA A 133 -22.48 -9.82 15.14
CA ALA A 133 -23.42 -10.85 14.71
C ALA A 133 -23.05 -12.27 15.17
N TYR A 134 -21.75 -12.59 15.25
CA TYR A 134 -21.28 -13.98 15.36
C TYR A 134 -20.34 -14.27 16.54
N ARG A 135 -19.97 -13.28 17.37
CA ARG A 135 -19.10 -13.51 18.53
C ARG A 135 -19.75 -14.48 19.51
N LYS A 136 -19.05 -15.56 19.83
CA LYS A 136 -19.44 -16.50 20.90
C LYS A 136 -19.11 -15.90 22.27
N PHE A 137 -19.95 -16.24 23.26
CA PHE A 137 -19.92 -15.74 24.63
C PHE A 137 -18.58 -15.98 25.33
#